data_AF-A0A3B9F1K6-F1
#
_entry.id   AF-A0A3B9F1K6-F1
#
_cell.length_a   1.000
_cell.length_b   1.000
_cell.length_c   1.000
_cell.angle_alpha   90.00
_cell.angle_beta   90.00
_cell.angle_gamma   90.00
#
_symmetry.space_group_name_H-M   'P 1'
#
loop_
_entity.id
_entity.type
_entity.pdbx_description
1 polymer ?
#
loop_
_entity_poly.entity_id
_entity_poly.type
_entity_poly.pdbx_seq_one_letter_code
_entity_poly.pdbx_strand_id
1 'polypeptide(L)'
;TLTVEVDSGNGWNSVYTFTGPSQPNLSAPWQDHIADLTGYSGFVKIRFKSIRGSGTYAAIDNIAIDKPITCPLPDSVQVISASENSVQIHIAPYNSNYTYQVSYGLAGQPSGTRSVVNSTQDTITLTGLTNSSQYEFAIRVICGPTDTSYWSDDYLVRTSCPPLTAPYFTGFDVPGPDLPPCWLAVGSIENFTIAQVDSTDRGMPPPSLPQALEINDGTFVSFAVGPSFSDLPSGLNRVRFKAAYELGYDAQDIRDSLFLGTMPNMYDTAGFVRYAHVSLVNPTDSFREYIIELDDTPLIGNNTVLAFRLESDGGHLEYYIDDFYYEPIYGCVQPTGLSYVDTACGTLALSWDSGSGKSFIEYGLKGFQPGTGTFTGIVSSPHLISGLNTLEYDFYLADTCRGDTSSFIGPLTVKPQVHLPEGHIVVVSDVVNGSLHDLTLNGDVSKDADIYAWVINNDVNNTLYGSQVTVQYTTLPVNIRLITKNGCGNDTLDFLYNPIGLEERSAPQVYVFPNPSSGNFKIGFGADSDTFSRIIIHNSNGKIVYFQELNGEKEMDISLHGAPGVYFLQLEGEKQVPLYTTIVKW
;
A
#
# COMPACT_ATOMS: atom_id res chain seq x y z
N THR A 1 57.46 -25.69 -39.68
CA THR A 1 56.17 -25.67 -40.40
C THR A 1 55.76 -27.09 -40.71
N LEU A 2 54.51 -27.44 -40.44
CA LEU A 2 53.90 -28.70 -40.83
C LEU A 2 52.93 -28.44 -42.00
N THR A 3 53.03 -29.20 -43.08
CA THR A 3 52.08 -29.16 -44.18
C THR A 3 51.41 -30.51 -44.37
N VAL A 4 50.13 -30.48 -44.74
CA VAL A 4 49.40 -31.66 -45.23
C VAL A 4 49.34 -31.53 -46.74
N GLU A 5 49.83 -32.54 -47.44
CA GLU A 5 49.90 -32.55 -48.90
C GLU A 5 49.13 -33.77 -49.45
N VAL A 6 48.44 -33.57 -50.57
CA VAL A 6 47.58 -34.57 -51.22
C VAL A 6 48.05 -34.78 -52.65
N ASP A 7 48.08 -36.04 -53.08
CA ASP A 7 48.39 -36.45 -54.46
C ASP A 7 47.28 -37.36 -55.01
N SER A 8 46.64 -36.91 -56.09
CA SER A 8 45.61 -37.64 -56.85
C SER A 8 46.13 -38.24 -58.17
N GLY A 9 47.45 -38.36 -58.32
CA GLY A 9 48.12 -38.89 -59.51
C GLY A 9 48.81 -37.82 -60.37
N ASN A 10 48.71 -36.55 -59.98
CA ASN A 10 49.30 -35.41 -60.70
C ASN A 10 50.37 -34.66 -59.88
N GLY A 11 50.84 -35.27 -58.77
CA GLY A 11 51.83 -34.69 -57.88
C GLY A 11 51.23 -34.13 -56.60
N TRP A 12 52.12 -33.76 -55.68
CA TRP A 12 51.76 -33.34 -54.32
C TRP A 12 51.36 -31.88 -54.27
N ASN A 13 50.16 -31.61 -53.76
CA ASN A 13 49.61 -30.27 -53.56
C ASN A 13 49.35 -30.04 -52.07
N SER A 14 49.75 -28.88 -51.54
CA SER A 14 49.51 -28.54 -50.13
C SER A 14 48.05 -28.13 -49.94
N VAL A 15 47.36 -28.80 -49.02
CA VAL A 15 45.96 -28.50 -48.65
C VAL A 15 45.84 -27.83 -47.28
N TYR A 16 46.89 -27.93 -46.46
CA TYR A 16 46.95 -27.29 -45.15
C TYR A 16 48.38 -26.93 -44.78
N THR A 17 48.58 -25.78 -44.13
CA THR A 17 49.87 -25.32 -43.63
C THR A 17 49.73 -24.78 -42.21
N PHE A 18 50.51 -25.32 -41.29
CA PHE A 18 50.62 -24.86 -39.91
C PHE A 18 52.03 -24.35 -39.61
N THR A 19 52.12 -23.13 -39.07
CA THR A 19 53.39 -22.47 -38.72
C THR A 19 53.33 -21.90 -37.31
N GLY A 20 54.28 -22.28 -36.46
CA GLY A 20 54.41 -21.80 -35.08
C GLY A 20 54.40 -22.94 -34.06
N PRO A 21 54.65 -22.67 -32.77
CA PRO A 21 54.41 -23.62 -31.69
C PRO A 21 52.92 -23.65 -31.33
N SER A 22 52.29 -24.84 -31.33
CA SER A 22 50.90 -25.04 -30.83
C SER A 22 50.87 -25.50 -29.37
N GLN A 23 51.96 -26.08 -28.85
CA GLN A 23 52.03 -26.61 -27.49
C GLN A 23 53.27 -26.05 -26.78
N PRO A 24 53.12 -24.99 -25.96
CA PRO A 24 54.24 -24.39 -25.25
C PRO A 24 54.75 -25.23 -24.07
N ASN A 25 53.98 -26.23 -23.63
CA ASN A 25 54.33 -27.14 -22.54
C ASN A 25 53.63 -28.51 -22.72
N LEU A 26 54.05 -29.51 -21.92
CA LEU A 26 53.56 -30.90 -22.00
C LEU A 26 52.09 -31.08 -21.57
N SER A 27 51.50 -30.10 -20.90
CA SER A 27 50.11 -30.15 -20.41
C SER A 27 49.14 -29.40 -21.32
N ALA A 28 49.63 -28.77 -22.40
CA ALA A 28 48.78 -28.06 -23.35
C ALA A 28 47.83 -29.06 -24.04
N PRO A 29 46.53 -28.72 -24.19
CA PRO A 29 45.60 -29.60 -24.88
C PRO A 29 46.03 -29.86 -26.33
N TRP A 30 45.63 -31.02 -26.86
CA TRP A 30 45.76 -31.29 -28.30
C TRP A 30 44.84 -30.34 -29.07
N GLN A 31 45.29 -29.94 -30.27
CA GLN A 31 44.53 -29.05 -31.15
C GLN A 31 44.12 -29.81 -32.40
N ASP A 32 42.85 -29.72 -32.75
CA ASP A 32 42.34 -30.26 -33.99
C ASP A 32 42.73 -29.36 -35.16
N HIS A 33 43.18 -30.00 -36.24
CA HIS A 33 43.55 -29.33 -37.47
C HIS A 33 42.87 -30.00 -38.66
N ILE A 34 42.08 -29.22 -39.40
CA ILE A 34 41.28 -29.72 -40.53
C ILE A 34 41.97 -29.34 -41.84
N ALA A 35 42.28 -30.36 -42.65
CA ALA A 35 42.78 -30.19 -44.01
C ALA A 35 41.62 -30.41 -45.00
N ASP A 36 41.26 -29.38 -45.76
CA ASP A 36 40.19 -29.47 -46.75
C ASP A 36 40.63 -30.30 -47.97
N LEU A 37 39.89 -31.36 -48.26
CA LEU A 37 40.10 -32.25 -49.40
C LEU A 37 39.10 -31.98 -50.54
N THR A 38 38.37 -30.85 -50.49
CA THR A 38 37.45 -30.45 -51.54
C THR A 38 38.15 -30.40 -52.90
N GLY A 39 37.55 -31.05 -53.90
CA GLY A 39 38.09 -31.15 -55.25
C GLY A 39 38.98 -32.37 -55.51
N TYR A 40 39.34 -33.14 -54.48
CA TYR A 40 40.00 -34.44 -54.65
C TYR A 40 38.97 -35.57 -54.67
N SER A 41 39.12 -36.52 -55.60
CA SER A 41 38.24 -37.68 -55.72
C SER A 41 39.01 -38.92 -56.16
N GLY A 42 38.41 -40.11 -55.99
CA GLY A 42 39.07 -41.37 -56.30
C GLY A 42 40.17 -41.73 -55.29
N PHE A 43 41.18 -42.47 -55.74
CA PHE A 43 42.31 -42.85 -54.89
C PHE A 43 43.27 -41.68 -54.74
N VAL A 44 43.46 -41.22 -53.50
CA VAL A 44 44.40 -40.16 -53.15
C VAL A 44 45.43 -40.68 -52.15
N LYS A 45 46.62 -40.07 -52.16
CA LYS A 45 47.64 -40.25 -51.12
C LYS A 45 47.73 -38.98 -50.30
N ILE A 46 47.76 -39.13 -48.98
CA ILE A 46 47.95 -38.02 -48.04
C ILE A 46 49.31 -38.19 -47.39
N ARG A 47 50.07 -37.10 -47.26
CA ARG A 47 51.31 -37.08 -46.48
C ARG A 47 51.38 -35.86 -45.59
N PHE A 48 52.02 -36.04 -44.45
CA PHE A 48 52.37 -34.99 -43.52
C PHE A 48 53.85 -34.67 -43.69
N LYS A 49 54.17 -33.41 -44.01
CA LYS A 49 55.53 -32.97 -44.28
C LYS A 49 55.90 -31.88 -43.28
N SER A 50 56.88 -32.16 -42.44
CA SER A 50 57.44 -31.18 -41.53
C SER A 50 58.75 -30.63 -42.09
N ILE A 51 58.86 -29.30 -42.17
CA ILE A 51 60.11 -28.59 -42.46
C ILE A 51 60.62 -28.03 -41.14
N ARG A 52 61.78 -28.54 -40.72
CA ARG A 52 62.44 -28.20 -39.46
C ARG A 52 63.08 -26.81 -39.54
N GLY A 53 62.77 -25.96 -38.56
CA GLY A 53 63.49 -24.71 -38.27
C GLY A 53 64.52 -24.90 -37.14
N SER A 54 64.72 -23.90 -36.28
CA SER A 54 65.59 -24.02 -35.10
C SER A 54 64.86 -24.69 -33.92
N GLY A 55 64.85 -26.03 -33.88
CA GLY A 55 64.70 -26.77 -32.61
C GLY A 55 63.32 -27.23 -32.13
N THR A 56 62.31 -27.42 -32.99
CA THR A 56 61.00 -27.96 -32.56
C THR A 56 60.68 -29.35 -33.14
N TYR A 57 59.85 -30.11 -32.42
CA TYR A 57 59.26 -31.38 -32.85
C TYR A 57 57.81 -31.17 -33.31
N ALA A 58 57.29 -32.04 -34.18
CA ALA A 58 55.87 -32.10 -34.52
C ALA A 58 55.35 -33.47 -34.09
N ALA A 59 54.29 -33.49 -33.27
CA ALA A 59 53.54 -34.68 -32.92
C ALA A 59 52.19 -34.61 -33.63
N ILE A 60 51.74 -35.75 -34.16
CA ILE A 60 50.47 -35.90 -34.87
C ILE A 60 49.84 -37.16 -34.30
N ASP A 61 48.59 -37.06 -33.87
CA ASP A 61 47.82 -38.19 -33.36
C ASP A 61 46.36 -38.08 -33.86
N ASN A 62 45.59 -39.16 -33.74
CA ASN A 62 44.17 -39.24 -34.09
C ASN A 62 43.83 -38.77 -35.52
N ILE A 63 44.53 -39.32 -36.52
CA ILE A 63 44.25 -39.01 -37.93
C ILE A 63 42.97 -39.71 -38.38
N ALA A 64 41.97 -38.92 -38.78
CA ALA A 64 40.73 -39.38 -39.41
C ALA A 64 40.58 -38.81 -40.83
N ILE A 65 39.90 -39.55 -41.71
CA ILE A 65 39.48 -39.10 -43.04
C ILE A 65 37.97 -39.22 -43.09
N ASP A 66 37.30 -38.09 -42.98
CA ASP A 66 35.84 -38.02 -42.94
C ASP A 66 35.27 -37.23 -44.11
N LYS A 67 33.98 -37.41 -44.36
CA LYS A 67 33.25 -36.50 -45.26
C LYS A 67 33.21 -35.11 -44.59
N PRO A 68 33.22 -34.01 -45.36
CA PRO A 68 32.97 -32.70 -44.77
C PRO A 68 31.63 -32.74 -44.05
N ILE A 69 31.63 -32.50 -42.74
CA ILE A 69 30.41 -32.37 -41.95
C ILE A 69 29.84 -31.00 -42.30
N THR A 70 28.82 -31.02 -43.14
CA THR A 70 28.11 -29.81 -43.57
C THR A 70 26.96 -29.47 -42.63
N CYS A 71 26.52 -30.41 -41.80
CA CYS A 71 25.46 -30.18 -40.84
C CYS A 71 25.96 -29.39 -39.62
N PRO A 72 25.53 -28.14 -39.44
CA PRO A 72 25.97 -27.31 -38.32
C PRO A 72 25.30 -27.76 -37.01
N LEU A 73 26.00 -27.55 -35.89
CA LEU A 73 25.35 -27.53 -34.57
C LEU A 73 24.43 -26.31 -34.47
N PRO A 74 23.41 -26.32 -33.60
CA PRO A 74 22.63 -25.13 -33.33
C PRO A 74 23.50 -24.02 -32.73
N ASP A 75 23.25 -22.77 -33.11
CA ASP A 75 24.00 -21.61 -32.61
C ASP A 75 23.74 -21.36 -31.11
N SER A 76 22.53 -21.69 -30.66
CA SER A 76 22.12 -21.55 -29.27
C SER A 76 21.12 -22.62 -28.85
N VAL A 77 21.28 -23.08 -27.61
CA VAL A 77 20.34 -23.95 -26.92
C VAL A 77 20.06 -23.35 -25.55
N GLN A 78 18.79 -23.16 -25.22
CA GLN A 78 18.35 -22.51 -23.99
C GLN A 78 17.40 -23.44 -23.22
N VAL A 79 17.58 -23.54 -21.91
CA VAL A 79 16.58 -24.16 -21.03
C VAL A 79 15.48 -23.13 -20.79
N ILE A 80 14.25 -23.43 -21.18
CA ILE A 80 13.09 -22.53 -21.03
C ILE A 80 12.41 -22.77 -19.69
N SER A 81 12.26 -24.03 -19.31
CA SER A 81 11.58 -24.42 -18.09
C SER A 81 12.03 -25.81 -17.61
N ALA A 82 11.88 -26.04 -16.32
CA ALA A 82 12.02 -27.37 -15.72
C ALA A 82 10.92 -27.59 -14.68
N SER A 83 10.26 -28.74 -14.79
CA SER A 83 9.32 -29.25 -13.78
C SER A 83 10.02 -30.29 -12.90
N GLU A 84 9.27 -30.93 -12.01
CA GLU A 84 9.77 -32.04 -11.20
C GLU A 84 10.15 -33.28 -12.02
N ASN A 85 9.67 -33.42 -13.26
CA ASN A 85 9.88 -34.63 -14.06
C ASN A 85 10.13 -34.37 -15.55
N SER A 86 10.28 -33.11 -15.94
CA SER A 86 10.51 -32.71 -17.33
C SER A 86 11.38 -31.46 -17.43
N VAL A 87 12.08 -31.34 -18.55
CA VAL A 87 12.82 -30.13 -18.93
C VAL A 87 12.41 -29.75 -20.35
N GLN A 88 12.16 -28.46 -20.59
CA GLN A 88 11.89 -27.94 -21.91
C GLN A 88 13.07 -27.09 -22.38
N ILE A 89 13.59 -27.41 -23.56
CA ILE A 89 14.69 -26.67 -24.20
C ILE A 89 14.22 -26.03 -25.50
N HIS A 90 14.78 -24.87 -25.83
CA HIS A 90 14.62 -24.17 -27.10
C HIS A 90 15.92 -24.20 -27.90
N ILE A 91 15.80 -24.32 -29.21
CA ILE A 91 16.93 -24.39 -30.14
C ILE A 91 16.79 -23.27 -31.18
N ALA A 92 17.87 -22.50 -31.37
CA ALA A 92 17.92 -21.47 -32.40
C ALA A 92 19.29 -21.42 -33.13
N PRO A 93 19.32 -21.16 -34.46
CA PRO A 93 18.16 -21.03 -35.34
C PRO A 93 17.51 -22.39 -35.62
N TYR A 94 16.18 -22.37 -35.70
CA TYR A 94 15.40 -23.54 -36.08
C TYR A 94 15.33 -23.69 -37.61
N ASN A 95 15.53 -24.92 -38.09
CA ASN A 95 15.32 -25.29 -39.48
C ASN A 95 14.35 -26.47 -39.55
N SER A 96 13.16 -26.23 -40.13
CA SER A 96 12.09 -27.22 -40.24
C SER A 96 12.41 -28.41 -41.15
N ASN A 97 13.52 -28.37 -41.89
CA ASN A 97 13.98 -29.50 -42.70
C ASN A 97 14.92 -30.43 -41.93
N TYR A 98 15.38 -30.03 -40.74
CA TYR A 98 16.30 -30.82 -39.93
C TYR A 98 15.55 -31.60 -38.85
N THR A 99 16.15 -32.72 -38.43
CA THR A 99 15.73 -33.42 -37.21
C THR A 99 16.78 -33.18 -36.13
N TYR A 100 16.33 -32.80 -34.95
CA TYR A 100 17.19 -32.59 -33.78
C TYR A 100 17.14 -33.83 -32.91
N GLN A 101 18.30 -34.27 -32.46
CA GLN A 101 18.43 -35.41 -31.57
C GLN A 101 19.07 -34.97 -30.27
N VAL A 102 18.42 -35.29 -29.15
CA VAL A 102 18.89 -34.91 -27.81
C VAL A 102 19.15 -36.18 -27.01
N SER A 103 20.38 -36.32 -26.53
CA SER A 103 20.80 -37.37 -25.62
C SER A 103 20.84 -36.80 -24.21
N TYR A 104 20.13 -37.39 -23.25
CA TYR A 104 20.01 -36.86 -21.89
C TYR A 104 20.03 -37.97 -20.83
N GLY A 105 20.63 -37.67 -19.68
CA GLY A 105 20.72 -38.58 -18.55
C GLY A 105 21.19 -37.87 -17.29
N LEU A 106 21.23 -38.57 -16.16
CA LEU A 106 21.75 -38.00 -14.91
C LEU A 106 23.19 -37.52 -15.14
N ALA A 107 23.60 -36.45 -14.45
CA ALA A 107 24.95 -35.92 -14.57
C ALA A 107 26.00 -37.03 -14.27
N GLY A 108 27.02 -37.15 -15.12
CA GLY A 108 28.02 -38.22 -15.07
C GLY A 108 27.58 -39.56 -15.66
N GLN A 109 26.34 -39.69 -16.15
CA GLN A 109 25.87 -40.90 -16.83
C GLN A 109 26.61 -41.07 -18.18
N PRO A 110 27.22 -42.23 -18.48
CA PRO A 110 27.93 -42.45 -19.74
C PRO A 110 27.05 -42.23 -20.97
N SER A 111 27.55 -41.50 -21.96
CA SER A 111 26.81 -41.07 -23.16
C SER A 111 26.08 -42.20 -23.89
N GLY A 112 26.69 -43.40 -23.96
CA GLY A 112 26.09 -44.58 -24.60
C GLY A 112 24.92 -45.22 -23.85
N THR A 113 24.61 -44.74 -22.64
CA THR A 113 23.50 -45.25 -21.80
C THR A 113 22.39 -44.22 -21.58
N ARG A 114 22.59 -42.98 -22.06
CA ARG A 114 21.62 -41.88 -21.93
C ARG A 114 20.40 -42.13 -22.81
N SER A 115 19.26 -41.58 -22.41
CA SER A 115 18.02 -41.59 -23.20
C SER A 115 18.19 -40.70 -24.43
N VAL A 116 17.61 -41.09 -25.57
CA VAL A 116 17.69 -40.30 -26.80
C VAL A 116 16.29 -39.99 -27.32
N VAL A 117 16.01 -38.70 -27.56
CA VAL A 117 14.77 -38.23 -28.19
C VAL A 117 15.08 -37.57 -29.54
N ASN A 118 14.18 -37.76 -30.50
CA ASN A 118 14.21 -37.07 -31.79
C ASN A 118 13.07 -36.06 -31.83
N SER A 119 13.31 -34.88 -32.40
CA SER A 119 12.30 -33.86 -32.59
C SER A 119 12.48 -33.15 -33.92
N THR A 120 11.37 -32.76 -34.53
CA THR A 120 11.32 -31.85 -35.67
C THR A 120 10.77 -30.49 -35.27
N GLN A 121 10.76 -30.16 -33.98
CA GLN A 121 10.33 -28.89 -33.42
C GLN A 121 11.53 -28.15 -32.84
N ASP A 122 11.44 -26.82 -32.77
CA ASP A 122 12.44 -25.96 -32.12
C ASP A 122 12.44 -26.11 -30.59
N THR A 123 11.32 -26.56 -30.04
CA THR A 123 11.09 -26.71 -28.60
C THR A 123 10.91 -28.18 -28.27
N ILE A 124 11.79 -28.71 -27.43
CA ILE A 124 11.86 -30.14 -27.11
C ILE A 124 11.60 -30.33 -25.62
N THR A 125 10.70 -31.24 -25.27
CA THR A 125 10.42 -31.61 -23.87
C THR A 125 11.05 -32.96 -23.56
N LEU A 126 12.02 -32.97 -22.65
CA LEU A 126 12.61 -34.16 -22.04
C LEU A 126 11.70 -34.58 -20.88
N THR A 127 11.29 -35.84 -20.81
CA THR A 127 10.29 -36.32 -19.82
C THR A 127 10.80 -37.57 -19.10
N GLY A 128 10.10 -37.97 -18.02
CA GLY A 128 10.48 -39.14 -17.24
C GLY A 128 11.74 -38.91 -16.39
N LEU A 129 12.00 -37.65 -16.05
CA LEU A 129 13.13 -37.26 -15.22
C LEU A 129 12.79 -37.42 -13.74
N THR A 130 13.81 -37.62 -12.91
CA THR A 130 13.68 -37.60 -11.45
C THR A 130 13.72 -36.16 -10.96
N ASN A 131 12.95 -35.84 -9.92
CA ASN A 131 12.91 -34.50 -9.34
C ASN A 131 14.22 -34.15 -8.62
N SER A 132 14.46 -32.84 -8.42
CA SER A 132 15.62 -32.30 -7.71
C SER A 132 16.98 -32.88 -8.16
N SER A 133 17.11 -33.26 -9.43
CA SER A 133 18.25 -34.01 -9.95
C SER A 133 18.95 -33.24 -11.06
N GLN A 134 20.29 -33.30 -11.09
CA GLN A 134 21.09 -32.71 -12.15
C GLN A 134 21.20 -33.67 -13.34
N TYR A 135 20.95 -33.13 -14.53
CA TYR A 135 21.02 -33.83 -15.81
C TYR A 135 22.05 -33.18 -16.71
N GLU A 136 22.69 -34.01 -17.53
CA GLU A 136 23.48 -33.61 -18.68
C GLU A 136 22.72 -33.95 -19.95
N PHE A 137 22.71 -33.04 -20.92
CA PHE A 137 22.20 -33.34 -22.25
C PHE A 137 23.10 -32.78 -23.34
N ALA A 138 23.23 -33.53 -24.44
CA ALA A 138 23.91 -33.11 -25.65
C ALA A 138 22.92 -33.12 -26.81
N ILE A 139 23.13 -32.23 -27.78
CA ILE A 139 22.32 -32.14 -28.99
C ILE A 139 23.15 -32.42 -30.23
N ARG A 140 22.53 -33.04 -31.23
CA ARG A 140 23.06 -33.06 -32.60
C ARG A 140 21.95 -32.86 -33.61
N VAL A 141 22.33 -32.45 -34.81
CA VAL A 141 21.43 -32.16 -35.92
C VAL A 141 21.59 -33.22 -37.00
N ILE A 142 20.46 -33.68 -37.54
CA ILE A 142 20.38 -34.57 -38.70
C ILE A 142 19.82 -33.73 -39.84
N CYS A 143 20.72 -33.27 -40.72
CA CYS A 143 20.38 -32.45 -41.88
C CYS A 143 19.86 -33.28 -43.06
N GLY A 144 20.21 -34.58 -43.09
CA GLY A 144 19.71 -35.54 -44.07
C GLY A 144 20.18 -36.97 -43.77
N PRO A 145 19.80 -37.96 -44.59
CA PRO A 145 20.08 -39.38 -44.33
C PRO A 145 21.56 -39.76 -44.18
N THR A 146 22.46 -38.93 -44.71
CA THR A 146 23.91 -39.16 -44.66
C THR A 146 24.69 -37.94 -44.14
N ASP A 147 23.99 -36.93 -43.62
CA ASP A 147 24.58 -35.69 -43.12
C ASP A 147 24.07 -35.42 -41.70
N THR A 148 24.92 -35.67 -40.71
CA THR A 148 24.62 -35.59 -39.28
C THR A 148 25.80 -34.95 -38.58
N SER A 149 25.52 -33.97 -37.73
CA SER A 149 26.56 -33.28 -36.97
C SER A 149 27.17 -34.20 -35.90
N TYR A 150 28.34 -33.81 -35.38
CA TYR A 150 28.77 -34.31 -34.08
C TYR A 150 27.80 -33.92 -32.97
N TRP A 151 27.89 -34.59 -31.82
CA TRP A 151 27.24 -34.11 -30.60
C TRP A 151 27.90 -32.82 -30.14
N SER A 152 27.09 -31.91 -29.60
CA SER A 152 27.59 -30.76 -28.85
C SER A 152 28.31 -31.21 -27.57
N ASP A 153 28.94 -30.25 -26.91
CA ASP A 153 29.26 -30.38 -25.48
C ASP A 153 27.98 -30.59 -24.66
N ASP A 154 28.15 -31.08 -23.42
CA ASP A 154 27.05 -31.31 -22.49
C ASP A 154 26.55 -30.00 -21.87
N TYR A 155 25.24 -29.79 -21.96
CA TYR A 155 24.52 -28.76 -21.23
C TYR A 155 24.05 -29.30 -19.89
N LEU A 156 24.14 -28.48 -18.84
CA LEU A 156 23.67 -28.82 -17.50
C LEU A 156 22.29 -28.23 -17.24
N VAL A 157 21.42 -29.04 -16.65
CA VAL A 157 20.10 -28.60 -16.20
C VAL A 157 19.71 -29.33 -14.92
N ARG A 158 18.90 -28.70 -14.07
CA ARG A 158 18.37 -29.31 -12.86
C ARG A 158 16.85 -29.34 -12.95
N THR A 159 16.24 -30.48 -12.64
CA THR A 159 14.79 -30.57 -12.49
C THR A 159 14.35 -29.85 -11.22
N SER A 160 13.14 -29.26 -11.26
CA SER A 160 12.53 -28.66 -10.08
C SER A 160 12.33 -29.69 -8.97
N CYS A 161 12.16 -29.21 -7.75
CA CYS A 161 11.56 -30.01 -6.70
C CYS A 161 10.05 -30.13 -6.91
N PRO A 162 9.39 -31.14 -6.31
CA PRO A 162 7.94 -31.14 -6.21
C PRO A 162 7.44 -29.83 -5.59
N PRO A 163 6.33 -29.25 -6.08
CA PRO A 163 5.79 -28.02 -5.51
C PRO A 163 5.56 -28.17 -4.00
N LEU A 164 6.06 -27.19 -3.25
CA LEU A 164 5.93 -27.09 -1.81
C LEU A 164 4.66 -26.29 -1.43
N THR A 165 4.37 -26.23 -0.14
CA THR A 165 3.36 -25.36 0.45
C THR A 165 3.89 -24.74 1.74
N ALA A 166 3.24 -23.69 2.24
CA ALA A 166 3.52 -23.16 3.56
C ALA A 166 3.15 -24.20 4.66
N PRO A 167 3.89 -24.26 5.79
CA PRO A 167 5.14 -23.55 6.07
C PRO A 167 6.37 -24.23 5.44
N TYR A 168 7.32 -23.42 4.96
CA TYR A 168 8.65 -23.83 4.49
C TYR A 168 9.73 -22.95 5.11
N PHE A 169 10.88 -23.54 5.42
CA PHE A 169 12.02 -22.85 6.03
C PHE A 169 13.35 -23.32 5.42
N THR A 170 14.28 -22.39 5.20
CA THR A 170 15.69 -22.66 4.94
C THR A 170 16.57 -21.60 5.62
N GLY A 171 17.51 -22.04 6.44
CA GLY A 171 18.59 -21.20 7.00
C GLY A 171 19.86 -21.23 6.13
N PHE A 172 19.79 -21.80 4.93
CA PHE A 172 20.92 -21.89 4.00
C PHE A 172 22.20 -22.56 4.56
N ASP A 173 22.10 -23.40 5.60
CA ASP A 173 23.24 -24.07 6.26
C ASP A 173 23.80 -25.31 5.51
N VAL A 174 23.79 -25.31 4.18
CA VAL A 174 24.37 -26.40 3.37
C VAL A 174 25.84 -26.13 3.08
N PRO A 175 26.72 -27.16 2.99
CA PRO A 175 28.13 -26.93 2.70
C PRO A 175 28.34 -26.11 1.42
N GLY A 176 28.83 -24.88 1.58
CA GLY A 176 29.16 -23.99 0.47
C GLY A 176 30.22 -24.56 -0.48
N PRO A 177 30.26 -24.10 -1.75
CA PRO A 177 29.47 -23.01 -2.34
C PRO A 177 28.09 -23.45 -2.89
N ASP A 178 27.70 -24.71 -2.68
CA ASP A 178 26.48 -25.25 -3.29
C ASP A 178 25.21 -24.63 -2.68
N LEU A 179 24.26 -24.25 -3.53
CA LEU A 179 22.92 -23.83 -3.07
C LEU A 179 22.13 -25.03 -2.52
N PRO A 180 21.20 -24.82 -1.55
CA PRO A 180 20.36 -25.89 -1.06
C PRO A 180 19.55 -26.53 -2.19
N PRO A 181 19.09 -27.79 -2.01
CA PRO A 181 18.12 -28.38 -2.93
C PRO A 181 16.97 -27.42 -3.22
N CYS A 182 16.52 -27.38 -4.48
CA CYS A 182 15.46 -26.49 -4.97
C CYS A 182 15.81 -25.00 -5.08
N TRP A 183 17.03 -24.60 -4.75
CA TRP A 183 17.56 -23.28 -5.04
C TRP A 183 18.52 -23.35 -6.22
N LEU A 184 18.50 -22.33 -7.07
CA LEU A 184 19.48 -22.20 -8.15
C LEU A 184 19.81 -20.74 -8.43
N ALA A 185 20.99 -20.52 -9.01
CA ALA A 185 21.42 -19.22 -9.48
C ALA A 185 21.13 -19.09 -10.98
N VAL A 186 20.38 -18.05 -11.38
CA VAL A 186 20.18 -17.70 -12.80
C VAL A 186 20.77 -16.33 -13.07
N GLY A 187 21.49 -16.19 -14.17
CA GLY A 187 22.08 -14.93 -14.60
C GLY A 187 23.40 -15.15 -15.31
N SER A 188 24.14 -14.08 -15.52
CA SER A 188 25.48 -14.12 -16.10
C SER A 188 26.33 -13.05 -15.43
N ILE A 189 27.42 -13.41 -14.77
CA ILE A 189 28.43 -12.45 -14.35
C ILE A 189 29.78 -12.91 -14.88
N GLU A 190 30.61 -11.96 -15.34
CA GLU A 190 31.97 -12.30 -15.79
C GLU A 190 32.82 -12.63 -14.55
N ASN A 191 33.29 -13.87 -14.46
CA ASN A 191 34.29 -14.34 -13.49
C ASN A 191 33.89 -14.47 -12.00
N PHE A 192 32.60 -14.44 -11.65
CA PHE A 192 32.12 -14.60 -10.25
C PHE A 192 30.95 -15.60 -10.13
N THR A 193 30.66 -16.09 -8.92
CA THR A 193 29.50 -16.95 -8.63
C THR A 193 28.25 -16.10 -8.40
N ILE A 194 27.19 -16.32 -9.19
CA ILE A 194 25.96 -15.49 -9.20
C ILE A 194 25.23 -15.49 -7.85
N ALA A 195 25.02 -16.69 -7.30
CA ALA A 195 24.50 -16.88 -5.96
C ALA A 195 25.07 -18.19 -5.41
N GLN A 196 25.42 -18.19 -4.13
CA GLN A 196 26.02 -19.33 -3.44
C GLN A 196 25.61 -19.33 -1.98
N VAL A 197 25.94 -20.42 -1.29
CA VAL A 197 25.94 -20.42 0.18
C VAL A 197 27.37 -20.24 0.64
N ASP A 198 27.63 -19.18 1.42
CA ASP A 198 28.95 -18.89 1.96
C ASP A 198 28.87 -18.41 3.42
N SER A 199 30.01 -18.50 4.12
CA SER A 199 30.19 -17.71 5.33
C SER A 199 30.27 -16.25 4.94
N THR A 200 29.52 -15.41 5.62
CA THR A 200 29.63 -13.95 5.48
C THR A 200 31.06 -13.48 5.76
N ASP A 201 31.55 -12.55 4.96
CA ASP A 201 32.83 -11.90 5.21
C ASP A 201 32.72 -10.79 6.28
N ARG A 202 33.88 -10.21 6.65
CA ARG A 202 34.05 -9.01 7.50
C ARG A 202 33.35 -8.97 8.88
N GLY A 203 32.92 -10.11 9.42
CA GLY A 203 32.47 -10.22 10.82
C GLY A 203 30.96 -10.09 11.03
N MET A 204 30.15 -10.41 10.02
CA MET A 204 28.69 -10.40 10.07
C MET A 204 28.09 -11.80 10.24
N PRO A 205 28.21 -12.47 11.41
CA PRO A 205 27.80 -13.87 11.54
C PRO A 205 26.35 -14.09 11.08
N PRO A 206 26.10 -15.12 10.23
CA PRO A 206 24.76 -15.51 9.83
C PRO A 206 23.85 -15.73 11.06
N PRO A 207 22.60 -15.25 11.02
CA PRO A 207 21.60 -15.53 12.05
C PRO A 207 21.47 -17.01 12.42
N SER A 208 21.49 -17.91 11.43
CA SER A 208 21.70 -19.35 11.58
C SER A 208 23.10 -19.71 11.11
N LEU A 209 23.93 -20.23 12.01
CA LEU A 209 25.27 -20.69 11.65
C LEU A 209 25.22 -22.05 10.92
N PRO A 210 26.10 -22.29 9.92
CA PRO A 210 27.30 -21.49 9.63
C PRO A 210 27.22 -20.54 8.44
N GLN A 211 26.17 -20.56 7.62
CA GLN A 211 26.20 -19.94 6.28
C GLN A 211 24.91 -19.20 5.93
N ALA A 212 24.99 -18.30 4.96
CA ALA A 212 23.85 -17.56 4.41
C ALA A 212 23.83 -17.68 2.89
N LEU A 213 22.68 -17.40 2.27
CA LEU A 213 22.60 -17.20 0.83
C LEU A 213 23.26 -15.87 0.47
N GLU A 214 24.33 -15.94 -0.29
CA GLU A 214 25.02 -14.80 -0.89
C GLU A 214 24.54 -14.62 -2.32
N ILE A 215 24.23 -13.39 -2.70
CA ILE A 215 23.95 -12.99 -4.08
C ILE A 215 24.92 -11.88 -4.44
N ASN A 216 25.77 -12.15 -5.42
CA ASN A 216 26.73 -11.19 -5.95
C ASN A 216 26.06 -10.34 -7.03
N ASP A 217 26.22 -9.03 -6.96
CA ASP A 217 26.07 -8.23 -8.16
C ASP A 217 27.34 -8.36 -9.01
N GLY A 218 27.11 -8.40 -10.32
CA GLY A 218 28.18 -8.22 -11.28
C GLY A 218 27.81 -7.07 -12.19
N THR A 219 28.28 -7.11 -13.43
CA THR A 219 27.88 -6.17 -14.48
C THR A 219 26.42 -6.36 -14.96
N PHE A 220 25.73 -7.40 -14.48
CA PHE A 220 24.41 -7.83 -14.95
C PHE A 220 23.49 -8.20 -13.78
N VAL A 221 22.24 -8.54 -14.11
CA VAL A 221 21.21 -8.97 -13.16
C VAL A 221 21.46 -10.40 -12.68
N SER A 222 21.44 -10.60 -11.37
CA SER A 222 21.59 -11.89 -10.69
C SER A 222 20.27 -12.34 -10.07
N PHE A 223 19.99 -13.63 -10.11
CA PHE A 223 18.82 -14.23 -9.45
C PHE A 223 19.25 -15.38 -8.54
N ALA A 224 18.70 -15.40 -7.32
CA ALA A 224 18.58 -16.61 -6.53
C ALA A 224 17.12 -17.06 -6.57
N VAL A 225 16.86 -18.17 -7.25
CA VAL A 225 15.53 -18.68 -7.53
C VAL A 225 15.23 -19.84 -6.60
N GLY A 226 14.17 -19.71 -5.81
CA GLY A 226 13.76 -20.71 -4.82
C GLY A 226 12.83 -21.79 -5.39
N PRO A 227 12.27 -22.64 -4.51
CA PRO A 227 11.33 -23.68 -4.92
C PRO A 227 10.02 -23.12 -5.49
N SER A 228 9.29 -23.98 -6.19
CA SER A 228 7.89 -23.73 -6.56
C SER A 228 6.97 -24.00 -5.36
N PHE A 229 6.00 -23.13 -5.15
CA PHE A 229 4.95 -23.20 -4.13
C PHE A 229 3.59 -23.26 -4.81
N SER A 230 2.86 -24.36 -4.58
CA SER A 230 1.55 -24.59 -5.20
C SER A 230 0.44 -23.70 -4.63
N ASP A 231 0.64 -23.15 -3.43
CA ASP A 231 -0.25 -22.25 -2.72
C ASP A 231 0.13 -20.76 -2.87
N LEU A 232 1.19 -20.42 -3.60
CA LEU A 232 1.57 -19.03 -3.86
C LEU A 232 0.47 -18.20 -4.55
N PRO A 233 -0.21 -18.70 -5.60
CA PRO A 233 -1.31 -17.96 -6.24
C PRO A 233 -2.51 -17.65 -5.33
N SER A 234 -2.61 -18.29 -4.15
CA SER A 234 -3.71 -18.04 -3.21
C SER A 234 -3.66 -16.63 -2.60
N GLY A 235 -2.47 -16.02 -2.59
CA GLY A 235 -2.23 -14.77 -1.91
C GLY A 235 -2.38 -14.85 -0.38
N LEU A 236 -2.26 -16.04 0.21
CA LEU A 236 -2.50 -16.29 1.65
C LEU A 236 -1.23 -16.42 2.50
N ASN A 237 -0.06 -16.34 1.87
CA ASN A 237 1.23 -16.61 2.50
C ASN A 237 2.13 -15.37 2.50
N ARG A 238 3.10 -15.32 3.41
CA ARG A 238 4.13 -14.28 3.47
C ARG A 238 5.51 -14.91 3.37
N VAL A 239 6.47 -14.07 3.04
CA VAL A 239 7.88 -14.37 3.19
C VAL A 239 8.43 -13.57 4.36
N ARG A 240 9.16 -14.24 5.26
CA ARG A 240 9.92 -13.61 6.34
C ARG A 240 11.36 -14.09 6.24
N PHE A 241 12.32 -13.17 6.21
CA PHE A 241 13.74 -13.50 6.04
C PHE A 241 14.58 -12.42 6.68
N LYS A 242 15.85 -12.74 6.94
CA LYS A 242 16.83 -11.77 7.37
C LYS A 242 17.75 -11.44 6.20
N ALA A 243 18.09 -10.16 6.04
CA ALA A 243 19.02 -9.74 5.00
C ALA A 243 20.03 -8.71 5.50
N ALA A 244 21.19 -8.71 4.88
CA ALA A 244 22.26 -7.75 5.05
C ALA A 244 22.97 -7.51 3.70
N TYR A 245 23.85 -6.51 3.63
CA TYR A 245 24.75 -6.36 2.48
C TYR A 245 26.15 -5.96 2.94
N GLU A 246 27.13 -6.29 2.11
CA GLU A 246 28.50 -5.82 2.22
C GLU A 246 28.88 -4.92 1.04
N LEU A 247 29.64 -3.86 1.33
CA LEU A 247 30.25 -3.02 0.29
C LEU A 247 31.53 -3.70 -0.22
N GLY A 248 31.55 -4.02 -1.50
CA GLY A 248 32.77 -4.36 -2.21
C GLY A 248 33.75 -3.20 -2.27
N TYR A 249 34.96 -3.49 -2.73
CA TYR A 249 36.14 -2.63 -2.60
C TYR A 249 36.01 -1.26 -3.31
N ASP A 250 35.08 -1.10 -4.26
CA ASP A 250 34.91 0.10 -5.09
C ASP A 250 33.51 0.75 -5.04
N ALA A 251 32.58 0.22 -4.26
CA ALA A 251 31.21 0.72 -4.18
C ALA A 251 31.18 2.09 -3.45
N GLN A 252 30.99 3.18 -4.21
CA GLN A 252 30.90 4.55 -3.69
C GLN A 252 29.46 5.09 -3.59
N ASP A 253 28.47 4.41 -4.18
CA ASP A 253 27.05 4.78 -4.16
C ASP A 253 26.24 3.52 -3.82
N ILE A 254 25.44 3.55 -2.76
CA ILE A 254 24.54 2.44 -2.39
C ILE A 254 23.20 2.74 -3.03
N ARG A 255 22.80 1.99 -4.05
CA ARG A 255 21.40 1.99 -4.49
C ARG A 255 20.79 0.65 -4.14
N ASP A 256 19.79 0.68 -3.27
CA ASP A 256 19.00 -0.49 -2.89
C ASP A 256 18.49 -1.21 -4.16
N SER A 257 19.04 -2.37 -4.48
CA SER A 257 18.78 -3.05 -5.77
C SER A 257 18.30 -4.49 -5.63
N LEU A 258 17.99 -4.92 -4.41
CA LEU A 258 17.41 -6.23 -4.11
C LEU A 258 15.89 -6.19 -4.17
N PHE A 259 15.31 -7.10 -4.96
CA PHE A 259 13.87 -7.28 -5.09
C PHE A 259 13.48 -8.71 -4.78
N LEU A 260 12.39 -8.89 -4.02
CA LEU A 260 11.65 -10.15 -3.99
C LEU A 260 10.59 -10.10 -5.10
N GLY A 261 10.47 -11.19 -5.84
CA GLY A 261 9.45 -11.30 -6.89
C GLY A 261 8.98 -12.72 -7.12
N THR A 262 8.06 -12.83 -8.08
CA THR A 262 7.46 -14.10 -8.49
C THR A 262 7.83 -14.43 -9.93
N MET A 263 7.87 -15.73 -10.27
CA MET A 263 8.19 -16.22 -11.62
C MET A 263 7.27 -17.38 -12.03
N PRO A 264 7.00 -17.56 -13.33
CA PRO A 264 6.23 -18.71 -13.82
C PRO A 264 6.95 -20.04 -13.57
N ASN A 265 8.28 -20.06 -13.71
CA ASN A 265 9.13 -21.23 -13.47
C ASN A 265 10.57 -20.80 -13.17
N MET A 266 11.42 -21.77 -12.77
CA MET A 266 12.74 -21.50 -12.20
C MET A 266 13.80 -20.94 -13.18
N TYR A 267 13.56 -20.99 -14.50
CA TYR A 267 14.49 -20.53 -15.55
C TYR A 267 13.97 -19.30 -16.34
N ASP A 268 12.72 -18.90 -16.16
CA ASP A 268 12.08 -17.81 -16.92
C ASP A 268 12.31 -16.43 -16.28
N THR A 269 13.54 -15.92 -16.38
CA THR A 269 13.93 -14.60 -15.87
C THR A 269 13.22 -13.44 -16.56
N ALA A 270 12.74 -13.64 -17.80
CA ALA A 270 11.94 -12.64 -18.51
C ALA A 270 10.53 -12.51 -17.92
N GLY A 271 9.98 -13.60 -17.36
CA GLY A 271 8.69 -13.64 -16.66
C GLY A 271 8.73 -13.15 -15.20
N PHE A 272 9.88 -12.66 -14.70
CA PHE A 272 9.97 -12.17 -13.32
C PHE A 272 9.11 -10.92 -13.08
N VAL A 273 8.25 -11.00 -12.08
CA VAL A 273 7.41 -9.89 -11.62
C VAL A 273 7.95 -9.39 -10.29
N ARG A 274 8.40 -8.12 -10.24
CA ARG A 274 8.80 -7.47 -8.98
C ARG A 274 7.59 -7.40 -8.05
N TYR A 275 7.71 -7.99 -6.87
CA TYR A 275 6.65 -7.98 -5.86
C TYR A 275 6.95 -6.93 -4.79
N ALA A 276 8.18 -6.93 -4.27
CA ALA A 276 8.61 -6.01 -3.22
C ALA A 276 10.07 -5.60 -3.38
N HIS A 277 10.35 -4.35 -3.00
CA HIS A 277 11.71 -3.82 -2.90
C HIS A 277 12.24 -4.01 -1.48
N VAL A 278 13.44 -4.57 -1.35
CA VAL A 278 14.08 -4.82 -0.05
C VAL A 278 15.04 -3.66 0.23
N SER A 279 14.53 -2.58 0.81
CA SER A 279 15.36 -1.40 1.12
C SER A 279 16.26 -1.69 2.33
N LEU A 280 17.57 -1.59 2.14
CA LEU A 280 18.58 -1.83 3.18
C LEU A 280 19.22 -0.48 3.55
N VAL A 281 18.57 0.27 4.44
CA VAL A 281 19.14 1.55 4.92
C VAL A 281 20.17 1.29 6.03
N ASN A 282 21.47 1.43 5.73
CA ASN A 282 22.61 1.34 6.66
C ASN A 282 22.72 0.05 7.53
N PRO A 283 22.91 -1.17 7.00
CA PRO A 283 23.30 -2.34 7.77
C PRO A 283 24.71 -2.82 7.36
N THR A 284 25.75 -1.99 7.53
CA THR A 284 27.12 -2.41 7.19
C THR A 284 27.67 -3.53 8.08
N ASP A 285 26.95 -3.97 9.13
CA ASP A 285 27.45 -4.94 10.10
C ASP A 285 26.37 -5.85 10.74
N SER A 286 25.12 -5.87 10.26
CA SER A 286 24.09 -6.75 10.86
C SER A 286 22.91 -7.10 9.94
N PHE A 287 22.40 -8.32 10.10
CA PHE A 287 21.16 -8.78 9.49
C PHE A 287 19.94 -8.08 10.08
N ARG A 288 18.98 -7.73 9.21
CA ARG A 288 17.67 -7.19 9.58
C ARG A 288 16.56 -8.11 9.09
N GLU A 289 15.50 -8.25 9.87
CA GLU A 289 14.32 -9.04 9.48
C GLU A 289 13.40 -8.22 8.58
N TYR A 290 12.94 -8.87 7.52
CA TYR A 290 11.99 -8.37 6.53
C TYR A 290 10.78 -9.29 6.52
N ILE A 291 9.58 -8.71 6.52
CA ILE A 291 8.31 -9.42 6.42
C ILE A 291 7.58 -8.85 5.20
N ILE A 292 7.29 -9.69 4.22
CA ILE A 292 6.61 -9.33 2.98
C ILE A 292 5.36 -10.19 2.85
N GLU A 293 4.21 -9.55 3.01
CA GLU A 293 2.91 -10.18 2.86
C GLU A 293 2.62 -10.35 1.35
N LEU A 294 2.35 -11.58 0.90
CA LEU A 294 2.07 -11.87 -0.52
C LEU A 294 0.55 -11.85 -0.78
N ASP A 295 -0.16 -10.74 -0.55
CA ASP A 295 -1.63 -10.58 -0.78
C ASP A 295 -2.05 -10.14 -2.18
N ASP A 296 -1.15 -9.52 -2.96
CA ASP A 296 -1.51 -8.92 -4.25
C ASP A 296 -1.65 -10.03 -5.30
N THR A 297 -2.80 -10.74 -5.27
CA THR A 297 -3.08 -11.82 -6.21
C THR A 297 -3.06 -11.37 -7.68
N PRO A 298 -3.48 -10.14 -8.05
CA PRO A 298 -3.22 -9.61 -9.39
C PRO A 298 -1.73 -9.56 -9.77
N LEU A 299 -0.86 -9.15 -8.84
CA LEU A 299 0.59 -9.06 -9.08
C LEU A 299 1.26 -10.45 -9.11
N ILE A 300 0.80 -11.39 -8.28
CA ILE A 300 1.29 -12.79 -8.28
C ILE A 300 0.82 -13.52 -9.55
N GLY A 301 -0.42 -13.29 -9.97
CA GLY A 301 -1.03 -14.02 -11.08
C GLY A 301 -1.02 -15.53 -10.85
N ASN A 302 -0.54 -16.29 -11.84
CA ASN A 302 -0.40 -17.75 -11.75
C ASN A 302 1.04 -18.19 -11.43
N ASN A 303 1.91 -17.28 -11.01
CA ASN A 303 3.30 -17.59 -10.71
C ASN A 303 3.37 -18.49 -9.47
N THR A 304 4.28 -19.46 -9.50
CA THR A 304 4.47 -20.41 -8.40
C THR A 304 5.86 -20.34 -7.79
N VAL A 305 6.80 -19.64 -8.41
CA VAL A 305 8.19 -19.57 -7.95
C VAL A 305 8.44 -18.22 -7.31
N LEU A 306 9.16 -18.22 -6.18
CA LEU A 306 9.72 -17.01 -5.56
C LEU A 306 11.20 -16.89 -5.91
N ALA A 307 11.65 -15.66 -6.17
CA ALA A 307 13.05 -15.39 -6.45
C ALA A 307 13.48 -14.05 -5.87
N PHE A 308 14.73 -14.01 -5.43
CA PHE A 308 15.45 -12.77 -5.18
C PHE A 308 16.14 -12.35 -6.46
N ARG A 309 15.95 -11.09 -6.84
CA ARG A 309 16.59 -10.47 -8.00
C ARG A 309 17.44 -9.30 -7.53
N LEU A 310 18.71 -9.36 -7.84
CA LEU A 310 19.66 -8.28 -7.62
C LEU A 310 19.97 -7.60 -8.95
N GLU A 311 19.74 -6.29 -9.01
CA GLU A 311 20.06 -5.46 -10.16
C GLU A 311 21.38 -4.73 -9.95
N SER A 312 22.29 -4.78 -10.93
CA SER A 312 23.55 -4.05 -10.86
C SER A 312 23.33 -2.54 -10.87
N ASP A 313 24.01 -1.82 -9.97
CA ASP A 313 24.12 -0.36 -10.00
C ASP A 313 25.54 0.13 -10.36
N GLY A 314 26.48 -0.80 -10.58
CA GLY A 314 27.88 -0.54 -10.90
C GLY A 314 28.84 -0.50 -9.72
N GLY A 315 28.37 -0.67 -8.48
CA GLY A 315 29.20 -1.05 -7.34
C GLY A 315 29.22 -2.57 -7.19
N HIS A 316 30.31 -3.15 -6.70
CA HIS A 316 30.35 -4.57 -6.33
C HIS A 316 29.66 -4.78 -4.96
N LEU A 317 28.35 -4.95 -4.90
CA LEU A 317 27.59 -5.26 -3.68
C LEU A 317 27.31 -6.76 -3.54
N GLU A 318 27.53 -7.25 -2.33
CA GLU A 318 27.19 -8.60 -1.91
C GLU A 318 25.97 -8.52 -1.00
N TYR A 319 24.89 -9.23 -1.34
CA TYR A 319 23.71 -9.32 -0.50
C TYR A 319 23.65 -10.69 0.17
N TYR A 320 23.45 -10.69 1.48
CA TYR A 320 23.32 -11.89 2.28
C TYR A 320 21.87 -12.05 2.74
N ILE A 321 21.31 -13.24 2.58
CA ILE A 321 19.95 -13.61 2.98
C ILE A 321 20.04 -14.85 3.84
N ASP A 322 19.35 -14.84 4.98
CA ASP A 322 19.32 -15.97 5.89
C ASP A 322 17.93 -16.09 6.54
N ASP A 323 17.67 -17.21 7.22
CA ASP A 323 16.44 -17.47 7.95
C ASP A 323 15.19 -17.27 7.06
N PHE A 324 15.15 -17.84 5.85
CA PHE A 324 14.03 -17.69 4.92
C PHE A 324 12.85 -18.58 5.31
N TYR A 325 11.71 -17.96 5.60
CA TYR A 325 10.42 -18.58 5.86
C TYR A 325 9.44 -18.22 4.76
N TYR A 326 8.72 -19.22 4.25
CA TYR A 326 7.47 -19.06 3.52
C TYR A 326 6.35 -19.63 4.38
N GLU A 327 5.49 -18.78 4.94
CA GLU A 327 4.56 -19.16 6.00
C GLU A 327 3.15 -18.58 5.79
N PRO A 328 2.10 -19.20 6.36
CA PRO A 328 0.76 -18.64 6.29
C PRO A 328 0.70 -17.29 7.00
N ILE A 329 -0.15 -16.41 6.49
CA ILE A 329 -0.41 -15.11 7.11
C ILE A 329 -1.39 -15.34 8.24
N TYR A 330 -0.92 -15.19 9.47
CA TYR A 330 -1.71 -15.46 10.67
C TYR A 330 -2.42 -14.20 11.17
N GLY A 331 -3.76 -14.26 11.17
CA GLY A 331 -4.65 -13.29 11.79
C GLY A 331 -4.84 -12.02 10.98
N CYS A 332 -5.92 -11.31 11.30
CA CYS A 332 -6.20 -10.00 10.75
C CYS A 332 -5.70 -8.91 11.67
N VAL A 333 -4.80 -8.05 11.16
CA VAL A 333 -4.31 -6.90 11.93
C VAL A 333 -5.48 -5.95 12.18
N GLN A 334 -5.65 -5.53 13.43
CA GLN A 334 -6.68 -4.57 13.79
C GLN A 334 -6.36 -3.19 13.18
N PRO A 335 -7.37 -2.44 12.72
CA PRO A 335 -7.17 -1.07 12.26
C PRO A 335 -6.69 -0.16 13.40
N THR A 336 -6.11 0.99 13.07
CA THR A 336 -5.67 2.00 14.05
C THR A 336 -6.22 3.39 13.72
N GLY A 337 -6.04 4.37 14.61
CA GLY A 337 -6.34 5.77 14.30
C GLY A 337 -7.83 6.11 14.09
N LEU A 338 -8.76 5.29 14.61
CA LEU A 338 -10.19 5.56 14.48
C LEU A 338 -10.58 6.91 15.09
N SER A 339 -11.07 7.80 14.24
CA SER A 339 -11.43 9.18 14.54
C SER A 339 -12.66 9.58 13.73
N TYR A 340 -13.27 10.72 14.08
CA TYR A 340 -14.43 11.24 13.36
C TYR A 340 -14.39 12.76 13.19
N VAL A 341 -15.11 13.24 12.19
CA VAL A 341 -15.44 14.66 12.01
C VAL A 341 -16.91 14.79 11.57
N ASP A 342 -17.65 15.72 12.17
CA ASP A 342 -19.00 16.07 11.71
C ASP A 342 -18.91 16.77 10.34
N THR A 343 -19.63 16.26 9.35
CA THR A 343 -19.59 16.80 7.97
C THR A 343 -20.89 17.51 7.59
N ALA A 344 -22.01 17.09 8.16
CA ALA A 344 -23.32 17.71 7.97
C ALA A 344 -24.25 17.29 9.12
N CYS A 345 -25.47 17.84 9.16
CA CYS A 345 -26.45 17.44 10.16
C CYS A 345 -26.65 15.92 10.20
N GLY A 346 -26.47 15.33 11.38
CA GLY A 346 -26.68 13.90 11.60
C GLY A 346 -25.79 13.02 10.74
N THR A 347 -24.69 13.58 10.24
CA THR A 347 -23.75 12.92 9.33
C THR A 347 -22.32 13.18 9.75
N LEU A 348 -21.57 12.12 9.97
CA LEU A 348 -20.15 12.17 10.31
C LEU A 348 -19.32 11.38 9.30
N ALA A 349 -18.05 11.76 9.15
CA ALA A 349 -17.03 10.98 8.47
C ALA A 349 -16.16 10.28 9.51
N LEU A 350 -16.09 8.95 9.45
CA LEU A 350 -15.13 8.14 10.20
C LEU A 350 -13.86 7.96 9.38
N SER A 351 -12.71 8.12 10.03
CA SER A 351 -11.39 7.94 9.44
C SER A 351 -10.57 7.00 10.32
N TRP A 352 -9.83 6.08 9.69
CA TRP A 352 -8.93 5.12 10.32
C TRP A 352 -7.80 4.71 9.37
N ASP A 353 -6.75 4.10 9.92
CA ASP A 353 -5.69 3.43 9.19
C ASP A 353 -6.03 1.93 9.12
N SER A 354 -6.25 1.42 7.92
CA SER A 354 -6.56 0.00 7.70
C SER A 354 -5.31 -0.77 7.27
N GLY A 355 -5.09 -1.92 7.90
CA GLY A 355 -4.05 -2.86 7.49
C GLY A 355 -4.44 -3.68 6.26
N SER A 356 -5.73 -3.91 6.03
CA SER A 356 -6.24 -4.69 4.88
C SER A 356 -6.86 -3.86 3.75
N GLY A 357 -7.09 -2.57 3.98
CA GLY A 357 -7.86 -1.69 3.09
C GLY A 357 -9.36 -2.00 3.04
N LYS A 358 -9.85 -2.98 3.80
CA LYS A 358 -11.23 -3.48 3.80
C LYS A 358 -11.72 -3.65 5.23
N SER A 359 -12.53 -2.72 5.71
CA SER A 359 -13.03 -2.73 7.09
C SER A 359 -14.55 -2.81 7.10
N PHE A 360 -15.15 -3.14 8.24
CA PHE A 360 -16.58 -2.90 8.45
C PHE A 360 -16.80 -2.23 9.79
N ILE A 361 -17.88 -1.46 9.86
CA ILE A 361 -18.26 -0.70 11.03
C ILE A 361 -19.54 -1.31 11.59
N GLU A 362 -19.55 -1.52 12.90
CA GLU A 362 -20.75 -1.76 13.67
C GLU A 362 -21.03 -0.53 14.55
N TYR A 363 -22.23 0.02 14.47
CA TYR A 363 -22.58 1.19 15.27
C TYR A 363 -24.00 1.14 15.82
N GLY A 364 -24.20 1.75 16.98
CA GLY A 364 -25.48 1.77 17.67
C GLY A 364 -25.50 2.85 18.75
N LEU A 365 -26.64 3.00 19.42
CA LEU A 365 -26.73 3.90 20.58
C LEU A 365 -25.67 3.52 21.61
N LYS A 366 -25.11 4.52 22.29
CA LYS A 366 -24.08 4.34 23.32
C LYS A 366 -24.47 3.24 24.32
N GLY A 367 -23.55 2.30 24.54
CA GLY A 367 -23.73 1.15 25.41
C GLY A 367 -24.46 -0.05 24.79
N PHE A 368 -24.71 -0.05 23.47
CA PHE A 368 -25.23 -1.25 22.80
C PHE A 368 -24.24 -2.43 22.91
N GLN A 369 -24.75 -3.66 22.87
CA GLN A 369 -23.92 -4.86 22.89
C GLN A 369 -23.35 -5.11 21.48
N PRO A 370 -22.02 -5.26 21.31
CA PRO A 370 -21.44 -5.67 20.03
C PRO A 370 -22.12 -6.94 19.49
N GLY A 371 -22.44 -6.94 18.20
CA GLY A 371 -23.28 -7.93 17.52
C GLY A 371 -24.77 -7.56 17.39
N THR A 372 -25.25 -6.52 18.10
CA THR A 372 -26.66 -6.07 18.02
C THR A 372 -26.83 -4.70 17.35
N GLY A 373 -25.74 -4.10 16.87
CA GLY A 373 -25.74 -2.80 16.22
C GLY A 373 -26.13 -2.87 14.73
N THR A 374 -25.93 -1.74 14.06
CA THR A 374 -26.09 -1.60 12.61
C THR A 374 -24.74 -1.83 11.93
N PHE A 375 -24.73 -2.64 10.88
CA PHE A 375 -23.52 -2.97 10.11
C PHE A 375 -23.51 -2.25 8.76
N THR A 376 -22.36 -1.67 8.39
CA THR A 376 -22.17 -0.98 7.10
C THR A 376 -21.86 -1.90 5.92
N GLY A 377 -21.53 -3.18 6.17
CA GLY A 377 -20.80 -4.00 5.22
C GLY A 377 -19.35 -3.54 5.06
N ILE A 378 -18.65 -4.07 4.04
CA ILE A 378 -17.23 -3.71 3.80
C ILE A 378 -17.13 -2.31 3.21
N VAL A 379 -16.34 -1.46 3.86
CA VAL A 379 -16.10 -0.04 3.56
C VAL A 379 -14.61 0.30 3.67
N SER A 380 -14.23 1.46 3.15
CA SER A 380 -12.87 2.02 3.21
C SER A 380 -12.85 3.36 3.95
N SER A 381 -11.71 3.71 4.53
CA SER A 381 -11.47 5.02 5.17
C SER A 381 -11.24 6.12 4.12
N PRO A 382 -11.82 7.32 4.27
CA PRO A 382 -12.87 7.70 5.21
C PRO A 382 -14.27 7.22 4.76
N HIS A 383 -15.17 6.97 5.72
CA HIS A 383 -16.55 6.54 5.44
C HIS A 383 -17.60 7.44 6.10
N LEU A 384 -18.65 7.79 5.36
CA LEU A 384 -19.75 8.65 5.84
C LEU A 384 -20.87 7.81 6.46
N ILE A 385 -21.25 8.13 7.70
CA ILE A 385 -22.43 7.60 8.38
C ILE A 385 -23.44 8.73 8.51
N SER A 386 -24.64 8.55 7.95
CA SER A 386 -25.72 9.53 7.95
C SER A 386 -26.97 9.03 8.69
N GLY A 387 -27.93 9.92 8.93
CA GLY A 387 -29.19 9.59 9.59
C GLY A 387 -29.07 9.45 11.11
N LEU A 388 -28.00 9.98 11.71
CA LEU A 388 -27.81 9.99 13.15
C LEU A 388 -28.64 11.11 13.80
N ASN A 389 -29.10 10.88 15.02
CA ASN A 389 -29.86 11.85 15.81
C ASN A 389 -28.98 12.48 16.91
N THR A 390 -29.59 13.22 17.85
CA THR A 390 -28.91 13.93 18.95
C THR A 390 -28.37 13.02 20.07
N LEU A 391 -28.64 11.71 20.02
CA LEU A 391 -28.18 10.75 21.01
C LEU A 391 -26.69 10.42 20.80
N GLU A 392 -26.06 9.86 21.83
CA GLU A 392 -24.70 9.34 21.71
C GLU A 392 -24.71 7.96 21.05
N TYR A 393 -23.72 7.70 20.20
CA TYR A 393 -23.51 6.44 19.50
C TYR A 393 -22.14 5.88 19.84
N ASP A 394 -22.02 4.56 19.93
CA ASP A 394 -20.74 3.87 19.95
C ASP A 394 -20.47 3.26 18.57
N PHE A 395 -19.22 3.38 18.11
CA PHE A 395 -18.73 2.80 16.88
C PHE A 395 -17.63 1.79 17.18
N TYR A 396 -17.75 0.61 16.57
CA TYR A 396 -16.75 -0.44 16.57
C TYR A 396 -16.30 -0.70 15.15
N LEU A 397 -15.01 -0.91 14.95
CA LEU A 397 -14.40 -1.13 13.64
C LEU A 397 -13.54 -2.38 13.68
N ALA A 398 -13.62 -3.21 12.65
CA ALA A 398 -12.69 -4.32 12.44
C ALA A 398 -12.25 -4.35 10.97
N ASP A 399 -11.02 -4.80 10.75
CA ASP A 399 -10.52 -5.12 9.42
C ASP A 399 -10.93 -6.53 9.05
N THR A 400 -11.19 -6.72 7.76
CA THR A 400 -11.41 -8.03 7.16
C THR A 400 -10.27 -8.33 6.24
N CYS A 401 -9.76 -9.55 6.33
CA CYS A 401 -8.70 -10.01 5.48
C CYS A 401 -8.90 -11.49 5.25
N ARG A 402 -8.95 -11.88 3.97
CA ARG A 402 -8.76 -13.27 3.55
C ARG A 402 -9.69 -14.30 4.23
N GLY A 403 -10.94 -13.89 4.52
CA GLY A 403 -11.95 -14.72 5.16
C GLY A 403 -11.92 -14.71 6.70
N ASP A 404 -10.97 -13.99 7.30
CA ASP A 404 -10.87 -13.73 8.73
C ASP A 404 -11.22 -12.25 9.03
N THR A 405 -11.43 -11.95 10.31
CA THR A 405 -11.81 -10.64 10.83
C THR A 405 -10.97 -10.32 12.05
N SER A 406 -10.44 -9.10 12.12
CA SER A 406 -9.67 -8.66 13.28
C SER A 406 -10.56 -8.59 14.51
N SER A 407 -9.97 -8.50 15.69
CA SER A 407 -10.72 -7.98 16.84
C SER A 407 -11.24 -6.58 16.52
N PHE A 408 -12.42 -6.24 17.05
CA PHE A 408 -12.94 -4.88 16.96
C PHE A 408 -12.09 -3.92 17.80
N ILE A 409 -11.80 -2.75 17.23
CA ILE A 409 -11.39 -1.57 17.98
C ILE A 409 -12.63 -0.74 18.33
N GLY A 410 -12.58 -0.07 19.48
CA GLY A 410 -13.68 0.74 20.00
C GLY A 410 -14.03 0.39 21.46
N PRO A 411 -15.12 0.98 22.00
CA PRO A 411 -16.01 1.91 21.32
C PRO A 411 -15.36 3.28 21.09
N LEU A 412 -15.57 3.85 19.90
CA LEU A 412 -15.49 5.30 19.69
C LEU A 412 -16.87 5.88 19.98
N THR A 413 -17.03 6.58 21.10
CA THR A 413 -18.28 7.25 21.45
C THR A 413 -18.38 8.62 20.78
N VAL A 414 -19.46 8.86 20.05
CA VAL A 414 -19.71 10.11 19.32
C VAL A 414 -21.07 10.69 19.72
N LYS A 415 -21.12 12.02 19.85
CA LYS A 415 -22.38 12.77 19.91
C LYS A 415 -22.51 13.63 18.65
N PRO A 416 -23.29 13.19 17.65
CA PRO A 416 -23.45 13.88 16.38
C PRO A 416 -23.96 15.31 16.58
N GLN A 417 -23.44 16.25 15.79
CA GLN A 417 -23.96 17.62 15.79
C GLN A 417 -25.28 17.67 15.01
N VAL A 418 -26.38 17.71 15.75
CA VAL A 418 -27.75 17.86 15.21
C VAL A 418 -28.41 19.03 15.93
N HIS A 419 -28.30 20.22 15.34
CA HIS A 419 -28.96 21.42 15.84
C HIS A 419 -30.06 21.82 14.86
N LEU A 420 -31.31 21.91 15.35
CA LEU A 420 -32.37 22.52 14.58
C LEU A 420 -32.12 24.03 14.51
N PRO A 421 -32.47 24.70 13.40
CA PRO A 421 -32.33 26.14 13.34
C PRO A 421 -33.29 26.79 14.35
N GLU A 422 -32.87 27.86 15.01
CA GLU A 422 -33.74 28.65 15.90
C GLU A 422 -33.97 30.03 15.26
N GLY A 423 -35.22 30.31 14.88
CA GLY A 423 -35.61 31.56 14.24
C GLY A 423 -35.64 32.73 15.21
N HIS A 424 -35.00 33.83 14.83
CA HIS A 424 -35.05 35.10 15.56
C HIS A 424 -35.24 36.27 14.59
N ILE A 425 -36.14 37.20 14.92
CA ILE A 425 -36.44 38.37 14.08
C ILE A 425 -36.06 39.65 14.84
N VAL A 426 -35.33 40.53 14.17
CA VAL A 426 -35.03 41.89 14.62
C VAL A 426 -35.57 42.89 13.60
N VAL A 427 -36.35 43.87 14.06
CA VAL A 427 -36.70 45.03 13.25
C VAL A 427 -35.52 45.99 13.26
N VAL A 428 -34.91 46.21 12.10
CA VAL A 428 -33.73 47.08 11.94
C VAL A 428 -34.14 48.53 11.79
N SER A 429 -35.15 48.79 10.95
CA SER A 429 -35.66 50.13 10.68
C SER A 429 -37.06 50.06 10.07
N ASP A 430 -37.79 51.15 10.21
CA ASP A 430 -39.04 51.42 9.50
C ASP A 430 -38.99 52.87 8.99
N VAL A 431 -38.83 53.03 7.68
CA VAL A 431 -38.69 54.35 7.05
C VAL A 431 -40.02 54.74 6.41
N VAL A 432 -40.59 55.86 6.88
CA VAL A 432 -41.88 56.37 6.41
C VAL A 432 -41.68 57.31 5.23
N ASN A 433 -42.31 57.02 4.09
CA ASN A 433 -42.27 57.86 2.89
C ASN A 433 -43.69 58.09 2.35
N GLY A 434 -44.42 59.00 2.99
CA GLY A 434 -45.85 59.25 2.70
C GLY A 434 -46.74 58.16 3.31
N SER A 435 -47.61 57.53 2.50
CA SER A 435 -48.47 56.41 2.92
C SER A 435 -47.79 55.04 2.78
N LEU A 436 -46.55 55.00 2.30
CA LEU A 436 -45.76 53.78 2.11
C LEU A 436 -44.65 53.74 3.17
N HIS A 437 -44.46 52.56 3.76
CA HIS A 437 -43.45 52.29 4.78
C HIS A 437 -42.51 51.19 4.31
N ASP A 438 -41.21 51.40 4.48
CA ASP A 438 -40.16 50.42 4.19
C ASP A 438 -39.65 49.80 5.50
N LEU A 439 -40.14 48.60 5.82
CA LEU A 439 -39.75 47.84 7.00
C LEU A 439 -38.56 46.93 6.70
N THR A 440 -37.44 47.13 7.39
CA THR A 440 -36.26 46.27 7.27
C THR A 440 -36.20 45.29 8.42
N LEU A 441 -36.15 44.00 8.09
CA LEU A 441 -36.12 42.88 9.02
C LEU A 441 -34.79 42.14 8.89
N ASN A 442 -34.21 41.75 10.02
CA ASN A 442 -32.98 40.98 10.07
C ASN A 442 -33.19 39.69 10.87
N GLY A 443 -32.80 38.57 10.26
CA GLY A 443 -32.81 37.22 10.80
C GLY A 443 -31.43 36.68 11.16
N ASP A 444 -30.33 37.41 10.91
CA ASP A 444 -28.93 37.02 11.20
C ASP A 444 -28.69 36.64 12.67
N VAL A 445 -29.58 37.06 13.58
CA VAL A 445 -29.56 36.65 15.00
C VAL A 445 -30.09 35.23 15.24
N SER A 446 -30.63 34.58 14.20
CA SER A 446 -31.06 33.19 14.24
C SER A 446 -29.85 32.27 14.40
N LYS A 447 -30.03 31.14 15.08
CA LYS A 447 -28.96 30.17 15.30
C LYS A 447 -29.09 28.99 14.35
N ASP A 448 -27.95 28.44 13.94
CA ASP A 448 -27.84 27.22 13.13
C ASP A 448 -28.71 27.23 11.86
N ALA A 449 -28.94 28.41 11.25
CA ALA A 449 -29.78 28.59 10.08
C ALA A 449 -28.94 28.89 8.81
N ASP A 450 -29.08 28.04 7.80
CA ASP A 450 -28.43 28.21 6.49
C ASP A 450 -29.30 29.00 5.51
N ILE A 451 -30.62 28.91 5.68
CA ILE A 451 -31.63 29.47 4.78
C ILE A 451 -32.65 30.28 5.60
N TYR A 452 -33.02 31.44 5.07
CA TYR A 452 -34.00 32.37 5.63
C TYR A 452 -35.07 32.67 4.60
N ALA A 453 -36.32 32.37 4.92
CA ALA A 453 -37.49 32.66 4.08
C ALA A 453 -38.52 33.47 4.86
N TRP A 454 -38.94 34.61 4.30
CA TRP A 454 -39.85 35.56 4.94
C TRP A 454 -41.17 35.58 4.21
N VAL A 455 -42.27 35.25 4.90
CA VAL A 455 -43.63 35.33 4.36
C VAL A 455 -44.35 36.51 5.01
N ILE A 456 -44.86 37.42 4.19
CA ILE A 456 -45.51 38.66 4.64
C ILE A 456 -47.02 38.56 4.42
N ASN A 457 -47.81 38.96 5.42
CA ASN A 457 -49.27 38.95 5.39
C ASN A 457 -49.89 37.59 5.00
N ASN A 458 -49.19 36.50 5.32
CA ASN A 458 -49.56 35.14 4.93
C ASN A 458 -49.67 34.91 3.41
N ASP A 459 -49.11 35.79 2.58
CA ASP A 459 -49.05 35.60 1.13
C ASP A 459 -47.81 34.78 0.74
N VAL A 460 -48.00 33.46 0.70
CA VAL A 460 -46.95 32.50 0.34
C VAL A 460 -46.38 32.71 -1.06
N ASN A 461 -47.11 33.39 -1.96
CA ASN A 461 -46.64 33.68 -3.32
C ASN A 461 -45.62 34.82 -3.37
N ASN A 462 -45.44 35.55 -2.27
CA ASN A 462 -44.50 36.67 -2.15
C ASN A 462 -43.46 36.42 -1.04
N THR A 463 -42.91 35.20 -1.01
CA THR A 463 -41.85 34.81 -0.07
C THR A 463 -40.53 35.46 -0.46
N LEU A 464 -39.91 36.19 0.45
CA LEU A 464 -38.59 36.80 0.27
C LEU A 464 -37.50 35.90 0.85
N TYR A 465 -36.33 35.86 0.20
CA TYR A 465 -35.19 35.06 0.66
C TYR A 465 -34.00 35.96 0.99
N GLY A 466 -33.26 35.59 2.03
CA GLY A 466 -32.08 36.32 2.50
C GLY A 466 -32.16 36.56 4.00
N SER A 467 -31.01 36.69 4.65
CA SER A 467 -30.96 36.87 6.10
C SER A 467 -31.44 38.25 6.54
N GLN A 468 -31.40 39.24 5.66
CA GLN A 468 -32.02 40.54 5.83
C GLN A 468 -32.92 40.86 4.63
N VAL A 469 -34.14 41.33 4.88
CA VAL A 469 -35.11 41.72 3.83
C VAL A 469 -35.74 43.07 4.14
N THR A 470 -36.11 43.81 3.09
CA THR A 470 -36.91 45.03 3.21
C THR A 470 -38.27 44.80 2.57
N VAL A 471 -39.33 45.12 3.32
CA VAL A 471 -40.72 44.86 2.97
C VAL A 471 -41.48 46.17 2.95
N GLN A 472 -42.20 46.43 1.86
CA GLN A 472 -43.05 47.62 1.76
C GLN A 472 -44.45 47.31 2.28
N TYR A 473 -45.02 48.20 3.10
CA TYR A 473 -46.39 48.06 3.59
C TYR A 473 -47.12 49.42 3.62
N THR A 474 -48.45 49.37 3.52
CA THR A 474 -49.34 50.54 3.53
C THR A 474 -50.46 50.45 4.57
N THR A 475 -50.61 49.30 5.23
CA THR A 475 -51.64 49.04 6.25
C THR A 475 -51.03 48.28 7.43
N LEU A 476 -51.57 48.51 8.63
CA LEU A 476 -51.14 47.88 9.88
C LEU A 476 -52.31 47.13 10.54
N PRO A 477 -52.04 46.05 11.31
CA PRO A 477 -50.72 45.44 11.55
C PRO A 477 -50.21 44.57 10.38
N VAL A 478 -48.89 44.35 10.28
CA VAL A 478 -48.28 43.43 9.29
C VAL A 478 -47.98 42.08 9.95
N ASN A 479 -48.44 40.97 9.35
CA ASN A 479 -48.02 39.64 9.79
C ASN A 479 -46.71 39.27 9.10
N ILE A 480 -45.70 38.87 9.87
CA ILE A 480 -44.40 38.45 9.37
C ILE A 480 -44.15 37.02 9.86
N ARG A 481 -43.78 36.13 8.95
CA ARG A 481 -43.33 34.78 9.29
C ARG A 481 -41.91 34.59 8.79
N LEU A 482 -40.99 34.26 9.69
CA LEU A 482 -39.66 33.80 9.34
C LEU A 482 -39.64 32.27 9.39
N ILE A 483 -39.19 31.65 8.30
CA ILE A 483 -38.87 30.22 8.25
C ILE A 483 -37.35 30.12 8.12
N THR A 484 -36.70 29.63 9.15
CA THR A 484 -35.26 29.30 9.13
C THR A 484 -35.10 27.83 8.80
N LYS A 485 -34.11 27.47 7.99
CA LYS A 485 -33.85 26.08 7.59
C LYS A 485 -32.37 25.78 7.55
N ASN A 486 -32.01 24.57 7.95
CA ASN A 486 -30.68 23.99 7.76
C ASN A 486 -30.80 22.53 7.29
N GLY A 487 -29.69 21.79 7.28
CA GLY A 487 -29.66 20.37 6.95
C GLY A 487 -30.46 19.45 7.91
N CYS A 488 -30.77 19.90 9.13
CA CYS A 488 -31.50 19.14 10.16
C CYS A 488 -33.02 19.34 10.11
N GLY A 489 -33.51 20.49 9.64
CA GLY A 489 -34.92 20.81 9.69
C GLY A 489 -35.19 22.28 9.47
N ASN A 490 -36.39 22.70 9.87
CA ASN A 490 -36.80 24.11 9.85
C ASN A 490 -37.41 24.52 11.19
N ASP A 491 -37.40 25.81 11.43
CA ASP A 491 -38.17 26.48 12.48
C ASP A 491 -38.99 27.60 11.85
N THR A 492 -40.13 27.90 12.45
CA THR A 492 -41.08 28.90 11.96
C THR A 492 -41.46 29.84 13.09
N LEU A 493 -41.11 31.12 12.93
CA LEU A 493 -41.41 32.18 13.88
C LEU A 493 -42.40 33.17 13.25
N ASP A 494 -43.58 33.29 13.85
CA ASP A 494 -44.58 34.30 13.51
C ASP A 494 -44.43 35.55 14.40
N PHE A 495 -44.38 36.73 13.78
CA PHE A 495 -44.22 38.04 14.42
C PHE A 495 -45.25 39.02 13.84
N LEU A 496 -46.01 39.67 14.71
CA LEU A 496 -46.97 40.70 14.32
C LEU A 496 -46.36 42.08 14.52
N TYR A 497 -46.08 42.78 13.42
CA TYR A 497 -45.55 44.14 13.48
C TYR A 497 -46.68 45.17 13.51
N ASN A 498 -46.78 45.92 14.62
CA ASN A 498 -47.78 46.97 14.81
C ASN A 498 -47.20 48.19 15.55
N PRO A 499 -46.51 49.12 14.86
CA PRO A 499 -45.84 50.25 15.48
C PRO A 499 -46.79 51.32 16.05
N ILE A 500 -48.11 51.25 15.79
CA ILE A 500 -49.12 52.17 16.39
C ILE A 500 -49.84 51.60 17.62
N GLY A 501 -49.36 50.48 18.16
CA GLY A 501 -49.65 50.17 19.56
C GLY A 501 -48.81 51.09 20.45
N LEU A 502 -49.45 52.03 21.14
CA LEU A 502 -49.02 52.24 22.52
C LEU A 502 -49.13 50.85 23.15
N GLU A 503 -48.00 50.15 23.31
CA GLU A 503 -47.93 49.25 24.44
C GLU A 503 -48.23 50.16 25.64
N GLU A 504 -49.43 50.06 26.20
CA GLU A 504 -49.51 50.03 27.66
C GLU A 504 -48.65 48.83 28.08
N ARG A 505 -47.32 49.01 28.04
CA ARG A 505 -46.50 48.47 29.09
C ARG A 505 -47.12 49.08 30.32
N SER A 506 -47.92 48.29 31.02
CA SER A 506 -48.11 48.52 32.44
C SER A 506 -46.70 48.69 32.97
N ALA A 507 -46.29 49.93 33.27
CA ALA A 507 -45.00 50.16 33.90
C ALA A 507 -44.98 49.20 35.08
N PRO A 508 -43.97 48.31 35.22
CA PRO A 508 -43.98 47.33 36.29
C PRO A 508 -44.19 48.11 37.58
N GLN A 509 -45.37 47.95 38.18
CA GLN A 509 -45.81 48.71 39.34
C GLN A 509 -45.01 48.17 40.52
N VAL A 510 -43.80 48.68 40.69
CA VAL A 510 -42.97 48.38 41.85
C VAL A 510 -43.38 49.34 42.95
N TYR A 511 -44.01 48.83 43.99
CA TYR A 511 -44.36 49.62 45.16
C TYR A 511 -43.55 49.18 46.37
N VAL A 512 -43.21 50.17 47.19
CA VAL A 512 -42.61 49.96 48.50
C VAL A 512 -43.63 50.43 49.53
N PHE A 513 -44.06 49.55 50.44
CA PHE A 513 -45.07 49.90 51.45
C PHE A 513 -44.79 49.26 52.81
N PRO A 514 -44.87 50.01 53.93
CA PRO A 514 -45.01 51.47 53.98
C PRO A 514 -43.73 52.17 53.51
N ASN A 515 -43.87 53.32 52.84
CA ASN A 515 -42.75 54.19 52.50
C ASN A 515 -43.21 55.66 52.68
N PRO A 516 -42.75 56.38 53.73
CA PRO A 516 -41.64 56.04 54.63
C PRO A 516 -41.86 54.82 55.55
N SER A 517 -40.78 54.11 55.92
CA SER A 517 -40.78 52.90 56.76
C SER A 517 -39.93 53.05 58.02
N SER A 518 -40.16 52.20 59.02
CA SER A 518 -39.26 52.04 60.20
C SER A 518 -38.05 51.13 59.91
N GLY A 519 -37.86 50.75 58.65
CA GLY A 519 -36.90 49.72 58.22
C GLY A 519 -37.54 48.39 57.84
N ASN A 520 -38.81 48.15 58.18
CA ASN A 520 -39.56 47.00 57.69
C ASN A 520 -40.58 47.45 56.63
N PHE A 521 -40.50 46.91 55.43
CA PHE A 521 -41.38 47.25 54.31
C PHE A 521 -41.51 46.08 53.34
N LYS A 522 -42.60 46.09 52.56
CA LYS A 522 -42.82 45.18 51.44
C LYS A 522 -42.38 45.84 50.14
N ILE A 523 -41.76 45.05 49.28
CA ILE A 523 -41.61 45.37 47.86
C ILE A 523 -42.58 44.47 47.11
N GLY A 524 -43.53 45.07 46.40
CA GLY A 524 -44.43 44.35 45.51
C GLY A 524 -44.09 44.60 44.06
N PHE A 525 -44.20 43.56 43.24
CA PHE A 525 -43.96 43.60 41.80
C PHE A 525 -45.30 43.52 41.05
N GLY A 526 -45.45 44.34 40.00
CA GLY A 526 -46.62 44.30 39.12
C GLY A 526 -46.74 42.98 38.34
N ALA A 527 -47.77 42.87 37.49
CA ALA A 527 -48.11 41.64 36.76
C ALA A 527 -46.98 41.07 35.85
N ASP A 528 -45.95 41.86 35.52
CA ASP A 528 -44.80 41.51 34.67
C ASP A 528 -43.52 41.16 35.48
N SER A 529 -43.69 40.60 36.69
CA SER A 529 -42.61 40.31 37.66
C SER A 529 -41.54 39.32 37.18
N ASP A 530 -41.83 38.50 36.18
CA ASP A 530 -40.96 37.41 35.72
C ASP A 530 -39.74 37.90 34.91
N THR A 531 -39.58 39.21 34.79
CA THR A 531 -38.52 39.86 34.01
C THR A 531 -37.37 40.41 34.85
N PHE A 532 -37.52 40.51 36.19
CA PHE A 532 -36.44 40.93 37.09
C PHE A 532 -35.77 39.71 37.72
N SER A 533 -34.44 39.66 37.65
CA SER A 533 -33.64 38.58 38.22
C SER A 533 -33.09 38.91 39.60
N ARG A 534 -32.94 40.19 39.98
CA ARG A 534 -32.40 40.56 41.30
C ARG A 534 -32.76 41.96 41.78
N ILE A 535 -32.65 42.15 43.09
CA ILE A 535 -32.82 43.42 43.80
C ILE A 535 -31.54 43.85 44.53
N ILE A 536 -31.27 45.15 44.50
CA ILE A 536 -30.12 45.76 45.18
C ILE A 536 -30.59 47.03 45.88
N ILE A 537 -30.29 47.19 47.17
CA ILE A 537 -30.58 48.43 47.90
C ILE A 537 -29.27 49.11 48.26
N HIS A 538 -29.14 50.38 47.89
CA HIS A 538 -28.02 51.24 48.21
C HIS A 538 -28.40 52.25 49.29
N ASN A 539 -27.47 52.59 50.18
CA ASN A 539 -27.61 53.80 51.00
C ASN A 539 -27.29 55.07 50.19
N SER A 540 -27.49 56.25 50.78
CA SER A 540 -27.24 57.55 50.14
C SER A 540 -25.80 57.77 49.65
N ASN A 541 -24.84 56.97 50.12
CA ASN A 541 -23.44 57.03 49.69
C ASN A 541 -23.12 55.99 48.60
N GLY A 542 -24.13 55.29 48.06
CA GLY A 542 -23.99 54.28 47.01
C GLY A 542 -23.56 52.90 47.51
N LYS A 543 -23.38 52.69 48.82
CA LYS A 543 -23.00 51.38 49.37
C LYS A 543 -24.20 50.43 49.38
N ILE A 544 -24.01 49.23 48.85
CA ILE A 544 -25.00 48.14 48.91
C ILE A 544 -25.23 47.74 50.37
N VAL A 545 -26.48 47.77 50.80
CA VAL A 545 -26.94 47.39 52.14
C VAL A 545 -27.90 46.20 52.13
N TYR A 546 -28.44 45.85 50.95
CA TYR A 546 -29.26 44.65 50.74
C TYR A 546 -29.09 44.14 49.32
N PHE A 547 -29.10 42.82 49.15
CA PHE A 547 -29.00 42.15 47.86
C PHE A 547 -29.76 40.83 47.91
N GLN A 548 -30.56 40.53 46.88
CA GLN A 548 -31.24 39.24 46.75
C GLN A 548 -31.58 38.95 45.28
N GLU A 549 -31.34 37.70 44.85
CA GLU A 549 -31.82 37.16 43.58
C GLU A 549 -33.30 36.79 43.70
N LEU A 550 -34.07 37.06 42.65
CA LEU A 550 -35.50 36.83 42.55
C LEU A 550 -35.78 35.54 41.78
N ASN A 551 -36.64 34.68 42.32
CA ASN A 551 -37.09 33.44 41.68
C ASN A 551 -38.61 33.50 41.41
N GLY A 552 -39.07 34.52 40.69
CA GLY A 552 -40.49 34.69 40.34
C GLY A 552 -41.39 35.14 41.50
N GLU A 553 -40.81 35.73 42.55
CA GLU A 553 -41.54 36.26 43.70
C GLU A 553 -42.38 37.48 43.30
N LYS A 554 -43.66 37.54 43.71
CA LYS A 554 -44.57 38.68 43.41
C LYS A 554 -44.59 39.75 44.50
N GLU A 555 -44.22 39.39 45.72
CA GLU A 555 -44.01 40.30 46.84
C GLU A 555 -42.93 39.73 47.76
N MET A 556 -42.21 40.62 48.45
CA MET A 556 -41.20 40.25 49.43
C MET A 556 -41.20 41.20 50.64
N ASP A 557 -41.01 40.64 51.82
CA ASP A 557 -40.84 41.40 53.06
C ASP A 557 -39.35 41.68 53.30
N ILE A 558 -38.98 42.95 53.44
CA ILE A 558 -37.61 43.40 53.67
C ILE A 558 -37.49 43.98 55.08
N SER A 559 -36.46 43.56 55.81
CA SER A 559 -35.99 44.22 57.03
C SER A 559 -34.62 44.84 56.80
N LEU A 560 -34.61 46.17 56.63
CA LEU A 560 -33.41 46.94 56.34
C LEU A 560 -32.75 47.45 57.63
N HIS A 561 -31.64 46.83 57.99
CA HIS A 561 -30.81 47.24 59.12
C HIS A 561 -29.84 48.35 58.71
N GLY A 562 -29.92 49.50 59.39
CA GLY A 562 -29.15 50.71 59.03
C GLY A 562 -29.71 51.96 59.70
N ALA A 563 -28.98 53.08 59.62
CA ALA A 563 -29.43 54.36 60.16
C ALA A 563 -30.67 54.91 59.40
N PRO A 564 -31.50 55.76 60.01
CA PRO A 564 -32.51 56.54 59.29
C PRO A 564 -31.89 57.32 58.12
N GLY A 565 -32.58 57.39 57.00
CA GLY A 565 -32.09 58.03 55.78
C GLY A 565 -32.81 57.57 54.51
N VAL A 566 -32.29 58.07 53.39
CA VAL A 566 -32.78 57.71 52.05
C VAL A 566 -31.93 56.57 51.48
N TYR A 567 -32.60 55.56 50.96
CA TYR A 567 -32.03 54.41 50.29
C TYR A 567 -32.60 54.30 48.87
N PHE A 568 -31.82 53.73 47.96
CA PHE A 568 -32.20 53.54 46.56
C PHE A 568 -32.33 52.05 46.26
N LEU A 569 -33.54 51.62 45.89
CA LEU A 569 -33.79 50.28 45.37
C LEU A 569 -33.52 50.28 43.87
N GLN A 570 -32.66 49.38 43.43
CA GLN A 570 -32.33 49.08 42.04
C GLN A 570 -32.82 47.66 41.72
N LEU A 571 -33.56 47.54 40.63
CA LEU A 571 -34.05 46.27 40.09
C LEU A 571 -33.38 46.01 38.75
N GLU A 572 -32.86 44.80 38.57
CA GLU A 572 -32.18 44.38 37.34
C GLU A 572 -32.83 43.13 36.75
N GLY A 573 -32.87 43.06 35.42
CA GLY A 573 -33.39 41.94 34.65
C GLY A 573 -32.57 41.70 33.40
N GLU A 574 -32.52 40.47 32.90
CA GLU A 574 -31.62 40.04 31.80
C GLU A 574 -31.86 40.77 30.47
N LYS A 575 -33.01 41.44 30.30
CA LYS A 575 -33.41 42.12 29.04
C LYS A 575 -34.05 43.52 29.25
N GLN A 576 -33.85 44.18 30.39
CA GLN A 576 -34.47 45.48 30.70
C GLN A 576 -33.48 46.53 31.25
N VAL A 577 -33.80 47.82 31.07
CA VAL A 577 -33.09 48.93 31.72
C VAL A 577 -33.33 48.86 33.24
N PRO A 578 -32.31 49.05 34.10
CA PRO A 578 -32.50 48.98 35.55
C PRO A 578 -33.53 49.99 36.03
N LEU A 579 -34.45 49.56 36.89
CA LEU A 579 -35.49 50.42 37.47
C LEU A 579 -35.06 50.86 38.87
N TYR A 580 -35.24 52.16 39.15
CA TYR A 580 -34.86 52.76 40.42
C TYR A 580 -36.07 53.33 41.15
N THR A 581 -36.18 53.04 42.45
CA THR A 581 -37.15 53.69 43.34
C THR A 581 -36.52 54.02 44.68
N THR A 582 -37.14 54.92 45.43
CA THR A 582 -36.58 55.49 46.65
C THR A 582 -37.27 54.92 47.88
N ILE A 583 -36.50 54.49 48.87
CA ILE A 583 -36.99 54.04 50.18
C ILE A 583 -36.58 55.08 51.22
N VAL A 584 -37.55 55.62 51.95
CA VAL A 584 -37.32 56.55 53.05
C VAL A 584 -37.46 55.77 54.37
N LYS A 585 -36.38 55.70 55.15
CA LYS A 585 -36.38 55.12 56.49
C LYS A 585 -36.29 56.24 57.52
N TRP A 586 -37.24 56.33 58.45
CA TRP A 586 -37.22 57.31 59.55
C TRP A 586 -36.68 56.76 60.86
#